data_AF-A0A1M3IVT1-F1
#
_entry.id   AF-A0A1M3IVT1-F1
#
_cell.length_a   1.000
_cell.length_b   1.000
_cell.length_c   1.000
_cell.angle_alpha   90.00
_cell.angle_beta   90.00
_cell.angle_gamma   90.00
#
_symmetry.space_group_name_H-M   'P 1'
#
loop_
_entity.id
_entity.type
_entity.pdbx_description
1 polymer ?
#
loop_
_entity_poly.entity_id
_entity_poly.type
_entity_poly.pdbx_seq_one_letter_code
_entity_poly.pdbx_strand_id
1 'polypeptide(L)'
;MISFKNLQQVYALLICLVSMIVLLIQGGNFLDDSTRFLFPSYRNASQLLTFQSNDAYLRHYNFGSDTERLEAKKLTPEKLTEIRLKDQKHFIEVEYFRALDSLIKTIQWILVALLFFWVHWRLYKKSDHK
;
A
#
# COMPACT_ATOMS: atom_id res chain seq x y z
N MET A 1 -12.70 35.43 28.38
CA MET A 1 -11.21 35.48 28.26
C MET A 1 -10.67 34.08 28.43
N ILE A 2 -10.26 33.43 27.33
CA ILE A 2 -9.57 32.15 27.41
C ILE A 2 -8.16 32.47 27.94
N SER A 3 -7.86 32.04 29.16
CA SER A 3 -6.52 32.19 29.76
C SER A 3 -5.49 31.44 28.92
N PHE A 4 -4.25 31.95 28.82
CA PHE A 4 -3.14 31.34 28.06
C PHE A 4 -2.94 29.84 28.38
N LYS A 5 -3.14 29.45 29.65
CA LYS A 5 -3.07 28.04 30.09
C LYS A 5 -4.15 27.17 29.44
N ASN A 6 -5.36 27.71 29.31
CA ASN A 6 -6.51 27.03 28.72
C ASN A 6 -6.33 26.89 27.19
N LEU A 7 -5.75 27.92 26.53
CA LEU A 7 -5.42 27.86 25.10
C LEU A 7 -4.32 26.84 24.79
N GLN A 8 -3.27 26.78 25.62
CA GLN A 8 -2.19 25.80 25.47
C GLN A 8 -2.68 24.36 25.67
N GLN A 9 -3.58 24.14 26.64
CA GLN A 9 -4.16 22.83 26.90
C GLN A 9 -5.04 22.34 25.74
N VAL A 10 -5.87 23.23 25.18
CA VAL A 10 -6.70 22.91 23.99
C VAL A 10 -5.83 22.62 22.77
N TYR A 11 -4.79 23.42 22.53
CA TYR A 11 -3.83 23.19 21.45
C TYR A 11 -3.13 21.82 21.58
N ALA A 12 -2.72 21.48 22.81
CA ALA A 12 -2.06 20.20 23.07
C ALA A 12 -2.98 19.01 22.78
N LEU A 13 -4.23 19.07 23.25
CA LEU A 13 -5.20 18.01 23.05
C LEU A 13 -5.52 17.81 21.55
N LEU A 14 -5.63 18.91 20.80
CA LEU A 14 -5.89 18.90 19.37
C LEU A 14 -4.75 18.25 18.58
N ILE A 15 -3.49 18.62 18.87
CA ILE A 15 -2.32 18.02 18.20
C ILE A 15 -2.23 16.52 18.50
N CYS A 16 -2.42 16.15 19.77
CA CYS A 16 -2.40 14.75 20.19
C CYS A 16 -3.47 13.94 19.43
N LEU A 17 -4.69 14.47 19.31
CA LEU A 17 -5.77 13.85 18.55
C LEU A 17 -5.42 13.69 17.07
N VAL A 18 -4.90 14.75 16.43
CA VAL A 18 -4.50 14.71 15.02
C VAL A 18 -3.39 13.67 14.79
N SER A 19 -2.37 13.64 15.66
CA SER A 19 -1.29 12.64 15.58
C SER A 19 -1.82 11.22 15.75
N MET A 20 -2.77 10.99 16.66
CA MET A 20 -3.41 9.67 16.82
C MET A 20 -4.18 9.24 15.57
N ILE A 21 -4.94 10.14 14.96
CA ILE A 21 -5.69 9.86 13.72
C ILE A 21 -4.72 9.49 12.60
N VAL A 22 -3.64 10.27 12.42
CA VAL A 22 -2.62 9.97 11.41
C VAL A 22 -1.98 8.60 11.68
N LEU A 23 -1.59 8.30 12.92
CA LEU A 23 -1.01 7.00 13.28
C LEU A 23 -1.99 5.84 13.06
N LEU A 24 -3.28 6.01 13.33
CA LEU A 24 -4.30 4.98 13.08
C LEU A 24 -4.46 4.70 11.59
N ILE A 25 -4.56 5.75 10.77
CA ILE A 25 -4.67 5.61 9.30
C ILE A 25 -3.42 4.92 8.76
N GLN A 26 -2.23 5.37 9.17
CA GLN A 26 -0.98 4.77 8.71
C GLN A 26 -0.76 3.36 9.25
N GLY A 27 -1.26 3.03 10.44
CA GLY A 27 -1.27 1.66 10.95
C GLY A 27 -2.12 0.73 10.09
N GLY A 28 -3.29 1.19 9.65
CA GLY A 28 -4.13 0.45 8.70
C GLY A 28 -3.43 0.22 7.36
N ASN A 29 -2.86 1.28 6.78
CA ASN A 29 -2.11 1.19 5.53
C ASN A 29 -0.89 0.26 5.65
N PHE A 30 -0.18 0.31 6.78
CA PHE A 30 0.98 -0.54 7.05
C PHE A 30 0.59 -2.02 7.07
N LEU A 31 -0.52 -2.37 7.73
CA LEU A 31 -1.03 -3.73 7.73
C LEU A 31 -1.42 -4.17 6.32
N ASP A 32 -2.09 -3.30 5.57
CA ASP A 32 -2.50 -3.59 4.20
C ASP A 32 -1.29 -3.89 3.30
N ASP A 33 -0.31 -2.99 3.29
CA ASP A 33 0.93 -3.12 2.53
C ASP A 33 1.74 -4.34 2.97
N SER A 34 1.77 -4.64 4.27
CA SER A 34 2.45 -5.83 4.80
C SER A 34 1.83 -7.12 4.27
N THR A 35 0.50 -7.21 4.20
CA THR A 35 -0.16 -8.39 3.61
C THR A 35 0.10 -8.51 2.11
N ARG A 36 0.15 -7.39 1.38
CA ARG A 36 0.49 -7.36 -0.05
C ARG A 36 1.94 -7.78 -0.30
N PHE A 37 2.84 -7.42 0.61
CA PHE A 37 4.26 -7.79 0.57
C PHE A 37 4.51 -9.26 0.92
N LEU A 38 3.91 -9.76 2.02
CA LEU A 38 4.13 -11.12 2.51
C LEU A 38 3.38 -12.18 1.70
N PHE A 39 2.20 -11.84 1.20
CA PHE A 39 1.31 -12.80 0.52
C PHE A 39 0.78 -12.25 -0.82
N PRO A 40 1.66 -11.83 -1.75
CA PRO A 40 1.25 -11.23 -3.02
C PRO A 40 0.38 -12.18 -3.85
N SER A 41 0.67 -13.48 -3.81
CA SER A 41 -0.09 -14.48 -4.57
C SER A 41 -1.48 -14.76 -4.01
N TYR A 42 -1.64 -14.73 -2.69
CA TYR A 42 -2.94 -14.94 -2.06
C TYR A 42 -3.85 -13.72 -2.29
N ARG A 43 -3.29 -12.52 -2.13
CA ARG A 43 -4.05 -11.27 -2.25
C ARG A 43 -4.46 -10.98 -3.69
N ASN A 44 -3.61 -11.31 -4.67
CA ASN A 44 -3.90 -11.13 -6.10
C ASN A 44 -4.38 -12.42 -6.77
N ALA A 45 -4.96 -13.36 -6.02
CA ALA A 45 -5.39 -14.65 -6.55
C ALA A 45 -6.37 -14.51 -7.74
N SER A 46 -7.31 -13.56 -7.67
CA SER A 46 -8.27 -13.31 -8.75
C SER A 46 -7.60 -12.93 -10.07
N GLN A 47 -6.56 -12.09 -10.02
CA GLN A 47 -5.75 -11.73 -11.18
C GLN A 47 -4.84 -12.88 -11.60
N LEU A 48 -4.30 -13.64 -10.65
CA LEU A 48 -3.46 -14.81 -10.96
C LEU A 48 -4.24 -15.93 -11.67
N LEU A 49 -5.54 -16.07 -11.41
CA LEU A 49 -6.41 -17.01 -12.13
C LEU A 49 -6.45 -16.71 -13.64
N THR A 50 -6.28 -15.44 -14.05
CA THR A 50 -6.21 -15.09 -15.47
C THR A 50 -4.98 -15.67 -16.17
N PHE A 51 -3.92 -15.96 -15.41
CA PHE A 51 -2.71 -16.61 -15.91
C PHE A 51 -2.75 -18.14 -15.76
N GLN A 52 -3.85 -18.75 -15.30
CA GLN A 52 -3.89 -20.20 -15.04
C GLN A 52 -3.88 -21.03 -16.33
N SER A 53 -4.56 -20.57 -17.37
CA SER A 53 -4.66 -21.25 -18.67
C SER A 53 -4.53 -20.25 -19.82
N ASN A 54 -4.17 -20.76 -21.00
CA ASN A 54 -4.05 -19.93 -22.20
C ASN A 54 -5.40 -19.32 -22.60
N ASP A 55 -6.50 -20.05 -22.42
CA ASP A 55 -7.85 -19.52 -22.68
C ASP A 55 -8.26 -18.42 -21.70
N ALA A 56 -7.94 -18.58 -20.41
CA ALA A 56 -8.21 -17.56 -19.40
C ALA A 56 -7.39 -16.29 -19.67
N TYR A 57 -6.12 -16.47 -20.05
CA TYR A 57 -5.21 -15.39 -20.40
C TYR A 57 -5.73 -14.64 -21.63
N LEU A 58 -6.11 -15.33 -22.70
CA LEU A 58 -6.70 -14.71 -23.91
C LEU A 58 -8.08 -14.05 -23.69
N ARG A 59 -8.77 -14.33 -22.58
CA ARG A 59 -10.07 -13.71 -22.23
C ARG A 59 -9.93 -12.45 -21.40
N HIS A 60 -8.95 -12.41 -20.51
CA HIS A 60 -8.81 -11.33 -19.52
C HIS A 60 -7.61 -10.43 -19.77
N TYR A 61 -6.67 -10.83 -20.62
CA TYR A 61 -5.57 -9.97 -20.99
C TYR A 61 -6.09 -8.78 -21.80
N ASN A 62 -5.71 -7.59 -21.35
CA ASN A 62 -6.17 -6.33 -21.90
C ASN A 62 -5.37 -6.04 -23.17
N PHE A 63 -5.64 -6.78 -24.24
CA PHE A 63 -5.10 -6.48 -25.56
C PHE A 63 -5.59 -5.08 -25.93
N GLY A 64 -4.66 -4.18 -26.29
CA GLY A 64 -4.98 -2.80 -26.62
C GLY A 64 -5.88 -2.68 -27.86
N SER A 65 -6.04 -3.77 -28.61
CA SER A 65 -6.93 -3.91 -29.76
C SER A 65 -7.40 -5.35 -29.97
N ASP A 66 -8.55 -5.54 -30.63
CA ASP A 66 -9.02 -6.86 -31.07
C ASP A 66 -8.03 -7.56 -32.02
N THR A 67 -7.23 -6.78 -32.75
CA THR A 67 -6.15 -7.26 -33.62
C THR A 67 -5.03 -7.94 -32.85
N GLU A 68 -4.55 -7.37 -31.74
CA GLU A 68 -3.52 -8.02 -30.89
C GLU A 68 -4.03 -9.34 -30.29
N ARG A 69 -5.32 -9.39 -29.93
CA ARG A 69 -5.94 -10.63 -29.43
C ARG A 69 -6.01 -11.71 -30.49
N LEU A 70 -6.34 -11.34 -31.72
CA LEU A 70 -6.38 -12.24 -32.88
C LEU A 70 -4.98 -12.72 -33.25
N GLU A 71 -3.96 -11.88 -33.12
CA GLU A 71 -2.56 -12.26 -33.33
C GLU A 71 -2.04 -13.18 -32.22
N ALA A 72 -2.40 -12.92 -30.96
CA ALA A 72 -2.08 -13.80 -29.84
C ALA A 72 -2.71 -15.19 -29.99
N LYS A 73 -3.92 -15.28 -30.58
CA LYS A 73 -4.57 -16.56 -30.93
C LYS A 73 -3.88 -17.32 -32.08
N LYS A 74 -3.10 -16.63 -32.92
CA LYS A 74 -2.34 -17.27 -34.02
C LYS A 74 -1.00 -17.85 -33.56
N LEU A 75 -0.56 -17.55 -32.33
CA LEU A 75 0.65 -18.13 -31.75
C LEU A 75 0.47 -19.62 -31.48
N THR A 76 1.60 -20.36 -31.51
CA THR A 76 1.59 -21.76 -31.09
C THR A 76 1.29 -21.85 -29.59
N PRO A 77 0.67 -22.96 -29.14
CA PRO A 77 0.33 -23.17 -27.73
C PRO A 77 1.55 -23.06 -26.80
N GLU A 78 2.74 -23.51 -27.23
CA GLU A 78 3.95 -23.35 -26.42
C GLU A 78 4.37 -21.88 -26.26
N LYS A 79 4.38 -21.10 -27.35
CA LYS A 79 4.76 -19.68 -27.28
C LYS A 79 3.81 -18.86 -26.42
N LEU A 80 2.50 -19.14 -26.52
CA LEU A 80 1.50 -18.47 -25.71
C LEU A 80 1.67 -18.81 -24.21
N THR A 81 2.03 -20.06 -23.91
CA THR A 81 2.34 -20.49 -22.54
C THR A 81 3.56 -19.77 -21.97
N GLU A 82 4.62 -19.64 -22.76
CA GLU A 82 5.84 -18.94 -22.36
C GLU A 82 5.57 -17.47 -22.02
N ILE A 83 4.85 -16.77 -22.89
CA ILE A 83 4.45 -15.36 -22.67
C ILE A 83 3.59 -15.24 -21.40
N ARG A 84 2.57 -16.11 -21.26
CA ARG A 84 1.68 -16.12 -20.08
C ARG A 84 2.46 -16.28 -18.77
N LEU A 85 3.41 -17.21 -18.71
CA LEU A 85 4.23 -17.45 -17.51
C LEU A 85 5.18 -16.29 -17.22
N LYS A 86 5.75 -15.69 -18.27
CA LYS A 86 6.61 -14.51 -18.16
C LYS A 86 5.82 -13.32 -17.59
N ASP A 87 4.62 -13.08 -18.11
CA ASP A 87 3.75 -12.00 -17.65
C ASP A 87 3.24 -12.23 -16.23
N GLN A 88 2.92 -13.48 -15.88
CA GLN A 88 2.55 -13.85 -14.51
C GLN A 88 3.68 -13.50 -13.54
N LYS A 89 4.92 -13.86 -13.87
CA LYS A 89 6.09 -13.56 -13.05
C LYS A 89 6.32 -12.05 -12.94
N HIS A 90 6.26 -11.34 -14.06
CA HIS A 90 6.41 -9.89 -14.09
C HIS A 90 5.33 -9.19 -13.24
N PHE A 91 4.09 -9.64 -13.33
CA PHE A 91 2.99 -9.10 -12.53
C PHE A 91 3.26 -9.24 -11.03
N ILE A 92 3.68 -10.42 -10.56
CA ILE A 92 4.02 -10.65 -9.15
C ILE A 92 5.19 -9.75 -8.72
N GLU A 93 6.23 -9.63 -9.54
CA GLU A 93 7.38 -8.78 -9.25
C GLU A 93 6.99 -7.30 -9.13
N VAL A 94 6.17 -6.79 -10.06
CA VAL A 94 5.67 -5.41 -10.03
C VAL A 94 4.81 -5.16 -8.79
N GLU A 95 3.93 -6.09 -8.45
CA GLU A 95 3.09 -6.01 -7.25
C GLU A 95 3.92 -6.00 -5.96
N TYR A 96 4.97 -6.82 -5.91
CA TYR A 96 5.92 -6.85 -4.80
C TYR A 96 6.65 -5.51 -4.64
N PHE A 97 7.20 -4.95 -5.72
CA PHE A 97 7.89 -3.66 -5.66
C PHE A 97 6.95 -2.51 -5.31
N ARG A 98 5.70 -2.53 -5.79
CA ARG A 98 4.70 -1.53 -5.41
C ARG A 98 4.34 -1.62 -3.93
N ALA A 99 4.19 -2.84 -3.40
CA ALA A 99 3.97 -3.04 -1.97
C ALA A 99 5.15 -2.51 -1.13
N LEU A 100 6.39 -2.78 -1.56
CA LEU A 100 7.59 -2.26 -0.91
C LEU A 100 7.64 -0.73 -0.90
N ASP A 101 7.41 -0.08 -2.05
CA ASP A 101 7.43 1.38 -2.14
C ASP A 101 6.36 2.02 -1.23
N SER A 102 5.15 1.44 -1.21
CA SER A 102 4.09 1.89 -0.31
C SER A 102 4.46 1.69 1.16
N LEU A 103 5.03 0.53 1.51
CA LEU A 103 5.45 0.23 2.88
C LEU A 103 6.53 1.21 3.37
N ILE A 104 7.52 1.54 2.52
CA ILE A 104 8.56 2.53 2.83
C ILE A 104 7.93 3.90 3.13
N LYS A 105 7.01 4.36 2.27
CA LYS A 105 6.31 5.64 2.46
C LYS A 105 5.49 5.63 3.75
N THR A 106 4.78 4.54 4.03
CA THR A 106 3.98 4.39 5.25
C THR A 106 4.86 4.43 6.51
N ILE A 107 6.00 3.73 6.50
CA ILE A 107 6.98 3.76 7.60
C ILE A 107 7.53 5.18 7.81
N GLN A 108 7.89 5.89 6.75
CA GLN A 108 8.37 7.29 6.85
C GLN A 108 7.35 8.18 7.57
N TRP A 109 6.07 8.07 7.22
CA TRP A 109 5.00 8.84 7.89
C TRP A 109 4.80 8.44 9.35
N ILE A 110 4.87 7.14 9.67
CA ILE A 110 4.81 6.67 11.05
C ILE A 110 5.97 7.28 11.86
N LEU A 111 7.19 7.27 11.33
CA LEU A 111 8.36 7.85 12.00
C LEU A 111 8.19 9.35 12.25
N VAL A 112 7.70 10.10 11.26
CA VAL A 112 7.41 11.53 11.41
C VAL A 112 6.35 11.75 12.50
N ALA A 113 5.23 11.02 12.44
CA ALA A 113 4.16 11.13 13.43
C ALA A 113 4.63 10.77 14.85
N LEU A 114 5.47 9.75 15.00
CA LEU A 114 6.09 9.38 16.28
C LEU A 114 7.02 10.47 16.80
N LEU A 115 7.81 11.12 15.94
CA LEU A 115 8.68 12.23 16.33
C LEU A 115 7.85 13.42 16.83
N PHE A 116 6.80 13.80 16.12
CA PHE A 116 5.88 14.86 16.55
C PHE A 116 5.21 14.52 17.88
N PHE A 117 4.70 13.28 18.01
CA PHE A 117 4.10 12.80 19.24
C PHE A 117 5.09 12.81 20.41
N TRP A 118 6.34 12.40 20.18
CA TRP A 118 7.38 12.38 21.21
C TRP A 118 7.77 13.78 21.68
N VAL A 119 7.95 14.72 20.75
CA VAL A 119 8.20 16.13 21.08
C VAL A 119 7.02 16.71 21.86
N HIS A 120 5.80 16.47 21.37
CA HIS A 120 4.57 16.91 22.03
C HIS A 120 4.46 16.37 23.46
N TRP A 121 4.68 15.07 23.65
CA TRP A 121 4.69 14.39 24.94
C TRP A 121 5.73 14.98 25.91
N ARG A 122 6.95 15.26 25.43
CA ARG A 122 7.99 15.89 26.25
C ARG A 122 7.63 17.31 26.68
N LEU A 123 7.00 18.10 25.80
CA LEU A 123 6.55 19.45 26.14
C LEU A 123 5.42 19.42 27.18
N TYR A 124 4.45 18.52 27.00
CA TYR A 124 3.37 18.31 27.96
C TYR A 124 3.90 17.92 29.35
N LYS A 125 4.82 16.94 29.42
CA LYS A 125 5.41 16.51 30.69
C LYS A 125 6.20 17.63 31.40
N LYS A 126 6.79 18.55 30.63
CA LYS A 126 7.50 19.73 31.18
C LYS A 126 6.54 20.81 31.68
N SER A 127 5.36 20.96 31.09
CA SER A 127 4.35 21.92 31.56
C SER A 127 3.61 21.45 32.81
N ASP A 128 3.51 20.14 33.05
CA ASP A 128 2.81 19.56 34.20
C ASP A 128 3.62 19.64 35.50
N HIS A 129 4.94 19.88 35.41
CA HIS A 129 5.87 20.01 36.53
C HIS A 129 6.17 21.47 36.94
N LYS A 130 5.40 22.44 36.45
CA LYS A 130 5.47 23.87 36.84
C LYS A 130 4.14 24.37 37.39
#